data_AF-A0A0F9FD20-F1
#
_entry.id   AF-A0A0F9FD20-F1
#
_cell.length_a   1.000
_cell.length_b   1.000
_cell.length_c   1.000
_cell.angle_alpha   90.00
_cell.angle_beta   90.00
_cell.angle_gamma   90.00
#
_symmetry.space_group_name_H-M   'P 1'
#
loop_
_entity.id
_entity.type
_entity.pdbx_description
1 polymer ?
#
loop_
_entity_poly.entity_id
_entity_poly.type
_entity_poly.pdbx_seq_one_letter_code
_entity_poly.pdbx_strand_id
1 'polypeptide(L)'
;MKAISLWQPWASAMALGWKRIETRHWKTSYRGPLLIHAAKKIIGWPSMDIHDLFDDEIAFQPSDLPRGAILCRVDLVGCEQIYIHNRPTGIERILGDYTPGRFKWITENMISFGPIPYRGSQGFFDVPESLLNNTNQKELSLPTIDQPIQIPLFKKEARNERTG
;
A
#
# COMPACT_ATOMS: atom_id res chain seq x y z
N MET A 1 -14.70 -9.06 -3.05
CA MET A 1 -13.75 -8.13 -3.71
C MET A 1 -12.40 -8.77 -3.98
N LYS A 2 -11.70 -8.34 -5.03
CA LYS A 2 -10.34 -8.79 -5.32
C LYS A 2 -9.32 -8.06 -4.45
N ALA A 3 -8.21 -8.74 -4.17
CA ALA A 3 -7.10 -8.22 -3.39
C ALA A 3 -5.75 -8.67 -3.97
N ILE A 4 -4.70 -7.92 -3.66
CA ILE A 4 -3.31 -8.30 -3.90
C ILE A 4 -2.45 -8.06 -2.65
N SER A 5 -1.43 -8.88 -2.46
CA SER A 5 -0.43 -8.67 -1.43
C SER A 5 0.76 -7.87 -1.95
N LEU A 6 1.14 -6.83 -1.21
CA LEU A 6 2.37 -6.05 -1.40
C LEU A 6 3.29 -6.27 -0.20
N TRP A 7 4.61 -6.25 -0.41
CA TRP A 7 5.55 -6.19 0.71
C TRP A 7 5.52 -4.80 1.34
N GLN A 8 5.93 -4.72 2.60
CA GLN A 8 6.22 -3.43 3.20
C GLN A 8 7.57 -2.90 2.66
N PRO A 9 7.71 -1.58 2.49
CA PRO A 9 6.78 -0.52 2.91
C PRO A 9 5.71 -0.12 1.86
N TRP A 10 5.72 -0.73 0.67
CA TRP A 10 4.83 -0.34 -0.43
C TRP A 10 3.34 -0.50 -0.14
N ALA A 11 2.94 -1.48 0.67
CA ALA A 11 1.53 -1.62 1.08
C ALA A 11 1.06 -0.40 1.89
N SER A 12 1.87 0.06 2.83
CA SER A 12 1.59 1.29 3.58
C SER A 12 1.71 2.54 2.71
N ALA A 13 2.66 2.59 1.77
CA ALA A 13 2.77 3.70 0.82
C ALA A 13 1.49 3.88 -0.02
N MET A 14 0.87 2.76 -0.45
CA MET A 14 -0.44 2.80 -1.11
C MET A 14 -1.54 3.29 -0.17
N ALA A 15 -1.55 2.85 1.10
CA ALA A 15 -2.57 3.22 2.07
C ALA A 15 -2.46 4.67 2.59
N LEU A 16 -1.26 5.27 2.48
CA LEU A 16 -0.98 6.67 2.82
C LEU A 16 -1.13 7.62 1.62
N GLY A 17 -1.42 7.09 0.43
CA GLY A 17 -1.61 7.87 -0.79
C GLY A 17 -0.31 8.33 -1.47
N TRP A 18 0.84 7.85 -1.03
CA TRP A 18 2.15 8.18 -1.61
C TRP A 18 2.44 7.41 -2.89
N LYS A 19 1.81 6.25 -3.02
CA LYS A 19 1.93 5.36 -4.16
C LYS A 19 0.56 5.13 -4.77
N ARG A 20 0.44 5.35 -6.07
CA ARG A 20 -0.76 5.12 -6.88
C ARG A 20 -0.49 4.13 -8.00
N ILE A 21 0.77 3.85 -8.31
CA ILE A 21 1.16 2.94 -9.38
C ILE A 21 1.79 1.68 -8.79
N GLU A 22 1.13 0.53 -8.85
CA GLU A 22 1.73 -0.75 -8.46
C GLU A 22 2.55 -1.36 -9.61
N THR A 23 3.71 -1.95 -9.33
CA THR A 23 4.57 -2.55 -10.39
C THR A 23 4.64 -4.06 -10.31
N ARG A 24 4.30 -4.77 -11.39
CA ARG A 24 4.28 -6.25 -11.45
C ARG A 24 5.01 -6.77 -12.67
N HIS A 25 5.50 -8.01 -12.60
CA HIS A 25 6.08 -8.70 -13.74
C HIS A 25 5.03 -9.25 -14.71
N TRP A 26 3.73 -9.12 -14.39
CA TRP A 26 2.63 -9.66 -15.17
C TRP A 26 1.52 -8.61 -15.38
N LYS A 27 0.82 -8.75 -16.50
CA LYS A 27 -0.28 -7.86 -16.91
C LYS A 27 -1.63 -8.34 -16.39
N THR A 28 -2.57 -7.42 -16.21
CA THR A 28 -3.96 -7.77 -15.89
C THR A 28 -4.97 -6.99 -16.73
N SER A 29 -6.05 -7.64 -17.12
CA SER A 29 -7.24 -7.02 -17.71
C SER A 29 -8.27 -6.60 -16.66
N TYR A 30 -8.10 -7.00 -15.39
CA TYR A 30 -9.02 -6.62 -14.32
C TYR A 30 -9.07 -5.09 -14.16
N ARG A 31 -10.28 -4.55 -14.01
CA ARG A 31 -10.54 -3.15 -13.68
C ARG A 31 -11.64 -3.07 -12.64
N GLY A 32 -11.52 -2.12 -11.73
CA GLY A 32 -12.44 -1.94 -10.61
C GLY A 32 -11.80 -2.15 -9.24
N PRO A 33 -12.62 -2.36 -8.19
CA PRO A 33 -12.17 -2.27 -6.81
C PRO A 33 -11.15 -3.35 -6.41
N LEU A 34 -10.04 -2.91 -5.82
CA LEU A 34 -8.92 -3.74 -5.42
C LEU A 34 -8.49 -3.41 -3.99
N LEU A 35 -8.39 -4.46 -3.16
CA LEU A 35 -7.87 -4.33 -1.80
C LEU A 35 -6.36 -4.51 -1.78
N ILE A 36 -5.68 -3.67 -0.99
CA ILE A 36 -4.24 -3.72 -0.78
C ILE A 36 -3.96 -4.40 0.56
N HIS A 37 -3.31 -5.55 0.51
CA HIS A 37 -2.90 -6.32 1.68
C HIS A 37 -1.39 -6.20 1.89
N ALA A 38 -0.97 -5.93 3.14
CA ALA A 38 0.41 -5.99 3.56
C ALA A 38 0.83 -7.43 3.85
N ALA A 39 1.74 -7.96 3.04
CA ALA A 39 2.28 -9.31 3.20
C ALA A 39 2.91 -9.53 4.58
N LYS A 40 2.79 -10.76 5.10
CA LYS A 40 3.35 -11.12 6.41
C LYS A 40 4.88 -11.25 6.36
N LYS A 41 5.42 -11.76 5.25
CA LYS A 41 6.86 -11.95 5.05
C LYS A 41 7.49 -10.63 4.62
N ILE A 42 8.56 -10.24 5.31
CA ILE A 42 9.45 -9.17 4.89
C ILE A 42 10.50 -9.80 3.97
N ILE A 43 10.62 -9.31 2.75
CA ILE A 43 11.59 -9.82 1.78
C ILE A 43 12.44 -8.65 1.31
N GLY A 44 13.65 -8.57 1.85
CA GLY A 44 14.58 -7.46 1.59
C GLY A 44 14.19 -6.17 2.30
N TRP A 45 15.20 -5.38 2.66
CA TRP A 45 15.00 -3.99 3.02
C TRP A 45 15.01 -3.14 1.77
N PRO A 46 14.28 -2.01 1.76
CA PRO A 46 14.26 -1.12 0.60
C PRO A 46 15.65 -0.58 0.27
N SER A 47 15.83 -0.03 -0.94
CA SER A 47 17.03 0.78 -1.24
C SER A 47 17.15 1.94 -0.23
N MET A 48 18.38 2.46 -0.07
CA MET A 48 18.67 3.59 0.82
C MET A 48 17.70 4.76 0.59
N ASP A 49 17.40 5.09 -0.67
CA ASP A 49 16.42 6.13 -1.04
C ASP A 49 15.01 5.92 -0.47
N ILE A 50 14.55 4.67 -0.33
CA ILE A 50 13.25 4.36 0.27
C ILE A 50 13.36 4.38 1.80
N HIS A 51 14.52 4.05 2.37
CA HIS A 51 14.73 4.20 3.80
C HIS A 51 14.63 5.67 4.21
N ASP A 52 15.37 6.55 3.53
CA ASP A 52 15.42 7.99 3.83
C ASP A 52 14.03 8.63 3.69
N LEU A 53 13.30 8.29 2.63
CA LEU A 53 11.92 8.74 2.44
C LEU A 53 10.98 8.36 3.60
N PHE A 54 11.16 7.20 4.22
CA PHE A 54 10.30 6.74 5.32
C PHE A 54 10.78 7.25 6.68
N ASP A 55 12.09 7.44 6.87
CA ASP A 55 12.68 7.93 8.11
C ASP A 55 12.39 9.44 8.28
N ASP A 56 12.62 10.25 7.24
CA ASP A 56 12.46 11.70 7.28
C ASP A 56 10.99 12.15 7.37
N GLU A 57 10.07 11.44 6.70
CA GLU A 57 8.68 11.88 6.54
C GLU A 57 7.68 11.11 7.43
N ILE A 58 7.99 9.87 7.85
CA ILE A 58 7.06 9.03 8.64
C ILE A 58 7.54 8.76 10.06
N ALA A 59 8.84 8.97 10.36
CA ALA A 59 9.43 8.60 11.65
C ALA A 59 9.03 7.18 12.11
N PHE A 60 8.98 6.23 11.16
CA PHE A 60 8.50 4.87 11.41
C PHE A 60 9.60 3.85 11.10
N GLN A 61 9.95 3.06 12.10
CA GLN A 61 10.77 1.88 11.87
C GLN A 61 9.94 0.86 11.07
N PRO A 62 10.48 0.20 10.04
CA PRO A 62 9.71 -0.76 9.26
C PRO A 62 9.16 -1.96 10.07
N SER A 63 9.64 -2.16 11.30
CA SER A 63 9.06 -3.08 12.29
C SER A 63 7.63 -2.71 12.71
N ASP A 64 7.28 -1.44 12.67
CA ASP A 64 6.02 -0.92 13.18
C ASP A 64 4.91 -0.97 12.12
N LEU A 65 5.27 -1.13 10.84
CA LEU A 65 4.32 -1.20 9.75
C LEU A 65 3.42 -2.46 9.87
N PRO A 66 2.11 -2.33 9.60
CA PRO A 66 1.17 -3.44 9.73
C PRO A 66 1.52 -4.55 8.72
N ARG A 67 1.30 -5.80 9.12
CA ARG A 67 1.60 -7.00 8.33
C ARG A 67 0.50 -8.03 8.49
N GLY A 68 0.26 -8.82 7.44
CA GLY A 68 -0.82 -9.81 7.42
C GLY A 68 -2.21 -9.18 7.53
N ALA A 69 -2.37 -7.99 6.95
CA ALA A 69 -3.58 -7.19 7.07
C ALA A 69 -3.89 -6.42 5.78
N ILE A 70 -5.17 -6.21 5.52
CA ILE A 70 -5.67 -5.31 4.48
C ILE A 70 -5.63 -3.89 5.03
N LEU A 71 -5.13 -2.93 4.24
CA LEU A 71 -4.87 -1.55 4.69
C LEU A 71 -5.73 -0.50 3.96
N CYS A 72 -6.01 -0.72 2.69
CA CYS A 72 -6.82 0.20 1.90
C CYS A 72 -7.54 -0.51 0.75
N ARG A 73 -8.48 0.22 0.17
CA ARG A 73 -9.13 -0.06 -1.10
C ARG A 73 -8.69 0.99 -2.11
N VAL A 74 -8.46 0.58 -3.35
CA VAL A 74 -8.25 1.46 -4.51
C VAL A 74 -9.07 0.94 -5.68
N ASP A 75 -9.23 1.74 -6.72
CA ASP A 75 -9.77 1.28 -8.00
C ASP A 75 -8.63 1.07 -9.00
N LEU A 76 -8.50 -0.14 -9.55
CA LEU A 76 -7.55 -0.42 -10.63
C LEU A 76 -8.15 0.07 -11.95
N VAL A 77 -7.60 1.16 -12.49
CA VAL A 77 -8.13 1.83 -13.69
C VAL A 77 -7.28 1.59 -14.94
N GLY A 78 -5.99 1.27 -14.76
CA GLY A 78 -5.05 1.08 -15.87
C GLY A 78 -4.04 -0.03 -15.64
N CYS A 79 -3.51 -0.57 -16.73
CA CYS A 79 -2.37 -1.49 -16.72
C CYS A 79 -1.59 -1.31 -18.01
N GLU A 80 -0.38 -0.77 -17.92
CA GLU A 80 0.47 -0.45 -19.07
C GLU A 80 1.82 -1.14 -18.95
N GLN A 81 2.38 -1.55 -20.08
CA GLN A 81 3.76 -2.04 -20.11
C GLN A 81 4.74 -0.88 -19.90
N ILE A 82 5.81 -1.15 -19.17
CA ILE A 82 6.82 -0.17 -18.83
C ILE A 82 7.89 -0.15 -19.92
N TYR A 83 8.17 1.06 -20.40
CA TYR A 83 9.24 1.42 -21.32
C TYR A 83 10.08 2.53 -20.68
N ILE A 84 11.21 2.87 -21.30
CA ILE A 84 12.10 3.92 -20.78
C ILE A 84 11.38 5.28 -20.72
N HIS A 85 10.59 5.62 -21.74
CA HIS A 85 9.97 6.94 -21.90
C HIS A 85 8.68 7.15 -21.09
N ASN A 86 8.10 6.10 -20.51
CA ASN A 86 6.81 6.19 -19.78
C ASN A 86 6.94 5.87 -18.28
N ARG A 87 8.16 5.92 -17.74
CA ARG A 87 8.42 5.79 -16.30
C ARG A 87 7.94 7.06 -15.59
N PRO A 88 7.38 6.93 -14.39
CA PRO A 88 7.05 8.10 -13.59
C PRO A 88 8.33 8.75 -13.05
N THR A 89 8.15 9.95 -12.51
CA THR A 89 9.18 10.73 -11.82
C THR A 89 8.84 10.85 -10.32
N GLY A 90 9.71 11.50 -9.54
CA GLY A 90 9.45 11.79 -8.13
C GLY A 90 9.27 10.54 -7.26
N ILE A 91 8.41 10.65 -6.26
CA ILE A 91 8.17 9.59 -5.26
C ILE A 91 7.68 8.27 -5.90
N GLU A 92 6.88 8.35 -6.96
CA GLU A 92 6.39 7.16 -7.67
C GLU A 92 7.54 6.36 -8.26
N ARG A 93 8.58 7.02 -8.78
CA ARG A 93 9.77 6.38 -9.35
C ARG A 93 10.57 5.62 -8.30
N ILE A 94 10.66 6.18 -7.09
CA ILE A 94 11.35 5.60 -5.93
C ILE A 94 10.56 4.40 -5.42
N LEU A 95 9.23 4.51 -5.36
CA LEU A 95 8.34 3.50 -4.79
C LEU A 95 8.03 2.33 -5.72
N GLY A 96 8.80 2.02 -6.76
CA GLY A 96 8.48 0.88 -7.64
C GLY A 96 9.61 0.41 -8.54
N ASP A 97 9.49 -0.82 -9.02
CA ASP A 97 10.39 -1.39 -10.03
C ASP A 97 9.84 -1.12 -11.43
N TYR A 98 10.31 -0.04 -12.06
CA TYR A 98 9.99 0.32 -13.44
C TYR A 98 11.06 -0.13 -14.45
N THR A 99 11.65 -1.30 -14.21
CA THR A 99 12.45 -1.98 -15.23
C THR A 99 11.59 -2.23 -16.48
N PRO A 100 12.07 -1.91 -17.70
CA PRO A 100 11.31 -2.12 -18.91
C PRO A 100 10.89 -3.58 -19.07
N GLY A 101 9.69 -3.80 -19.63
CA GLY A 101 9.10 -5.13 -19.77
C GLY A 101 8.16 -5.55 -18.62
N ARG A 102 8.27 -4.90 -17.44
CA ARG A 102 7.28 -5.01 -16.36
C ARG A 102 6.01 -4.21 -16.69
N PHE A 103 5.02 -4.27 -15.81
CA PHE A 103 3.74 -3.57 -15.96
C PHE A 103 3.49 -2.63 -14.78
N LYS A 104 3.02 -1.43 -15.08
CA LYS A 104 2.49 -0.47 -14.12
C LYS A 104 0.98 -0.59 -14.06
N TRP A 105 0.46 -0.82 -12.86
CA TRP A 105 -0.95 -0.93 -12.53
C TRP A 105 -1.38 0.41 -11.91
N ILE A 106 -2.23 1.14 -12.61
CA ILE A 106 -2.60 2.52 -12.26
C ILE A 106 -3.87 2.47 -11.41
N THR A 107 -3.81 3.13 -10.25
CA THR A 107 -4.91 3.12 -9.28
C THR A 107 -5.40 4.51 -8.90
N GLU A 108 -6.68 4.58 -8.54
CA GLU A 108 -7.38 5.81 -8.12
C GLU A 108 -8.29 5.53 -6.91
N ASN A 109 -8.96 6.59 -6.40
CA ASN A 109 -10.00 6.51 -5.36
C ASN A 109 -9.57 5.71 -4.12
N MET A 110 -8.38 6.03 -3.59
CA MET A 110 -7.84 5.36 -2.41
C MET A 110 -8.68 5.67 -1.16
N ILE A 111 -9.18 4.62 -0.52
CA ILE A 111 -9.85 4.68 0.78
C ILE A 111 -9.04 3.87 1.78
N SER A 112 -8.49 4.53 2.78
CA SER A 112 -7.73 3.88 3.84
C SER A 112 -8.63 3.50 5.02
N PHE A 113 -8.22 2.47 5.74
CA PHE A 113 -8.89 2.02 6.96
C PHE A 113 -7.87 1.44 7.94
N GLY A 114 -8.28 1.26 9.21
CA GLY A 114 -7.45 0.56 10.19
C GLY A 114 -7.13 -0.87 9.72
N PRO A 115 -5.92 -1.42 10.00
CA PRO A 115 -5.52 -2.73 9.49
C PRO A 115 -6.53 -3.83 9.81
N ILE A 116 -7.04 -4.50 8.76
CA ILE A 116 -7.97 -5.64 8.90
C ILE A 116 -7.15 -6.94 8.77
N PRO A 117 -6.97 -7.73 9.83
CA PRO A 117 -6.23 -8.99 9.73
C PRO A 117 -6.86 -9.92 8.68
N TYR A 118 -6.06 -10.37 7.72
CA TYR A 118 -6.52 -11.29 6.68
C TYR A 118 -5.34 -12.10 6.13
N ARG A 119 -5.60 -13.35 5.72
CA ARG A 119 -4.56 -14.18 5.10
C ARG A 119 -4.40 -13.79 3.64
N GLY A 120 -3.29 -13.14 3.30
CA GLY A 120 -2.94 -12.87 1.90
C GLY A 120 -2.47 -14.10 1.12
N SER A 121 -2.49 -13.96 -0.21
CA SER A 121 -2.04 -14.97 -1.17
C SER A 121 -1.17 -14.35 -2.27
N GLN A 122 -0.49 -15.20 -3.05
CA GLN A 122 0.16 -14.80 -4.30
C GLN A 122 -0.89 -14.57 -5.40
N GLY A 123 -0.63 -13.59 -6.28
CA GLY A 123 -1.58 -13.20 -7.32
C GLY A 123 -2.82 -12.51 -6.75
N PHE A 124 -3.90 -12.50 -7.54
CA PHE A 124 -5.21 -12.07 -7.04
C PHE A 124 -5.80 -13.11 -6.09
N PHE A 125 -6.49 -12.64 -5.07
CA PHE A 125 -7.34 -13.48 -4.22
C PHE A 125 -8.63 -12.73 -3.86
N ASP A 126 -9.65 -13.49 -3.48
CA ASP A 126 -10.94 -12.93 -3.13
C ASP A 126 -11.08 -12.75 -1.61
N VAL A 127 -11.71 -11.65 -1.24
CA VAL A 127 -12.01 -11.22 0.13
C VAL A 127 -13.52 -10.98 0.23
N PRO A 128 -14.22 -11.57 1.22
CA PRO A 128 -15.62 -11.28 1.47
C PRO A 128 -15.86 -9.79 1.72
N GLU A 129 -16.84 -9.20 1.04
CA GLU A 129 -17.18 -7.77 1.22
C GLU A 129 -17.65 -7.46 2.63
N SER A 130 -18.26 -8.43 3.31
CA SER A 130 -18.70 -8.30 4.69
C SER A 130 -17.58 -7.92 5.67
N LEU A 131 -16.31 -8.17 5.33
CA LEU A 131 -15.16 -7.74 6.13
C LEU A 131 -14.97 -6.22 6.15
N LEU A 132 -15.55 -5.49 5.19
CA LEU A 132 -15.43 -4.04 5.07
C LEU A 132 -16.61 -3.29 5.72
N ASN A 133 -17.67 -4.00 6.14
CA ASN A 133 -18.91 -3.38 6.62
C ASN A 133 -18.77 -2.66 7.96
N ASN A 134 -17.71 -2.93 8.72
CA ASN A 134 -17.47 -2.38 10.06
C ASN A 134 -16.18 -1.55 10.14
N THR A 135 -15.56 -1.20 9.02
CA THR A 135 -14.35 -0.35 9.05
C THR A 135 -14.70 1.13 9.03
N ASN A 136 -14.06 1.88 9.92
CA ASN A 136 -14.01 3.34 9.82
C ASN A 136 -13.20 3.71 8.57
N GLN A 137 -13.88 3.84 7.45
CA GLN A 137 -13.30 4.24 6.17
C GLN A 137 -13.00 5.74 6.23
N LYS A 138 -11.75 6.10 5.91
CA LYS A 138 -11.36 7.50 5.71
C LYS A 138 -10.86 7.64 4.28
N GLU A 139 -11.56 8.45 3.52
CA GLU A 139 -11.00 8.99 2.29
C GLU A 139 -9.93 9.99 2.70
N LEU A 140 -8.67 9.69 2.38
CA LEU A 140 -7.58 10.61 2.66
C LEU A 140 -7.42 11.50 1.43
N SER A 141 -7.58 12.81 1.63
CA SER A 141 -7.05 13.79 0.68
C SER A 141 -5.54 13.58 0.58
N LEU A 142 -4.99 13.66 -0.65
CA LEU A 142 -3.55 13.52 -0.87
C LEU A 142 -2.78 14.42 0.09
N PRO A 143 -1.71 13.92 0.75
CA PRO A 143 -0.84 14.80 1.50
C PRO A 143 -0.22 15.82 0.55
N THR A 144 -0.43 17.11 0.82
CA THR A 144 0.42 18.16 0.27
C THR A 144 1.80 18.04 0.91
N ILE A 145 2.85 18.31 0.13
CA ILE A 145 4.27 18.15 0.53
C ILE A 145 4.59 18.90 1.84
N ASP A 146 3.80 19.91 2.21
CA ASP A 146 4.06 20.79 3.36
C ASP A 146 3.26 20.47 4.64
N GLN A 147 2.61 19.31 4.76
CA GLN A 147 1.87 18.94 5.98
C GLN A 147 2.39 17.63 6.59
N PRO A 148 2.87 17.64 7.85
CA PRO A 148 3.29 16.41 8.51
C PRO A 148 2.08 15.48 8.63
N ILE A 149 2.20 14.30 8.02
CA ILE A 149 1.12 13.33 8.01
C ILE A 149 0.99 12.78 9.43
N GLN A 150 -0.02 13.24 10.16
CA GLN A 150 -0.48 12.54 11.33
C GLN A 150 -1.04 11.21 10.84
N ILE A 151 -0.37 10.09 11.17
CA ILE A 151 -0.87 8.73 10.91
C ILE A 151 -1.45 8.15 12.21
N PRO A 152 -2.64 8.58 12.66
CA PRO A 152 -3.32 7.93 13.77
C PRO A 152 -3.80 6.52 13.39
N LEU A 153 -3.80 6.15 12.10
CA LEU A 153 -4.38 4.89 11.60
C LEU A 153 -3.55 3.62 11.89
N PHE A 154 -2.25 3.76 12.16
CA PHE A 154 -1.35 2.62 12.45
C PHE A 154 -0.82 2.60 13.88
N LYS A 155 -1.16 3.58 14.72
CA LYS A 155 -0.82 3.51 16.14
C LYS A 155 -1.54 2.32 16.75
N LYS A 156 -0.79 1.37 17.31
CA LYS A 156 -1.35 0.41 18.26
C LYS A 156 -2.05 1.24 19.34
N GLU A 157 -3.34 1.01 19.56
CA GLU A 157 -3.91 1.32 20.87
C GLU A 157 -2.98 0.66 21.90
N ALA A 158 -2.45 1.46 22.82
CA ALA A 158 -1.65 0.94 23.91
C ALA A 158 -2.45 -0.20 24.53
N ARG A 159 -1.90 -1.42 24.52
CA ARG A 159 -2.47 -2.51 25.30
C ARG A 159 -2.45 -2.00 26.73
N ASN A 160 -3.61 -1.69 27.28
CA ASN A 160 -3.78 -1.59 28.72
C ASN A 160 -3.39 -2.97 29.25
N GLU A 161 -2.15 -3.08 29.73
CA GLU A 161 -1.73 -4.16 30.60
C GLU A 161 -2.69 -4.13 31.78
N ARG A 162 -3.59 -5.10 31.81
CA ARG A 162 -4.29 -5.46 33.04
C ARG A 162 -3.22 -6.04 33.96
N THR A 163 -2.66 -5.19 34.81
CA THR A 163 -2.03 -5.62 36.05
C THR A 163 -3.12 -6.25 36.91
N GLY A 164 -3.17 -7.58 36.92
CA GLY A 164 -3.61 -8.36 38.06
C GLY A 164 -2.42 -8.74 38.90
#